data_AF-A0A3A5IPT0-F1
#
_entry.id   AF-A0A3A5IPT0-F1
#
_cell.length_a   1.000
_cell.length_b   1.000
_cell.length_c   1.000
_cell.angle_alpha   90.00
_cell.angle_beta   90.00
_cell.angle_gamma   90.00
#
_symmetry.space_group_name_H-M   'P 1'
#
loop_
_entity.id
_entity.type
_entity.pdbx_description
1 polymer ?
#
loop_
_entity_poly.entity_id
_entity_poly.type
_entity_poly.pdbx_seq_one_letter_code
_entity_poly.pdbx_strand_id
1 'polypeptide(L)'
;MSHLRAIQHTVQEIAEAITAAIGMEVEIIDEKLRIVAGTGRYEEKVGQMEEEGNLDSGYIYSHILKKGTEYIVEDAQSNPFYHAVENELAEVCCPIKLDRQIVGLIGMVAFTKEQQMVMLHNKDNLLVFLRRMADLLSSKIAESKISDELKIIVETSRDGIVVVDKQGVITLCNHSAEQLINMNRDKLIGQHLHTVWPDSPVLTALQTGEGYADREEFYKGKSSKSKAMHFFTTVNLIFNRTEEDGKQVTGAVVYFRDIADVRKMVYEITENKEYYSFQEILGTSNKVKELKRQAKKIAPSNSTVLITGASGTGKGLLAKAIHYASPRKNKSLIMVNCAAIPDTLLESELFGYEGGAFTGANKSGKVGKFELAHEGTIFLDEIGDMSLHLQVKLLHVLQHREIERVGGTRVLPVDVRVIAATNRDLEQMMQDGEFREDLYFRLNVIPIKIPSLFERKEDIPLLLHHALQKYNDLIGKQIRGFEQEAMELLVSYQWPGNIRELENAVEYAVNIETNDLISKQSIPGRILRSHKGLESTSLKKQLEAYEKQIITKHLQENGYSVQDKRKVAAMLGISESTLYRRIRELGIVK
;
A
#
# COMPACT_ATOMS: atom_id res chain seq x y z
N MET A 1 23.01 22.27 22.50
CA MET A 1 24.13 21.82 23.34
C MET A 1 25.36 21.79 22.43
N SER A 2 26.54 22.25 22.87
CA SER A 2 27.77 22.21 22.03
C SER A 2 28.23 20.77 21.79
N HIS A 3 29.04 20.55 20.77
CA HIS A 3 29.54 19.22 20.41
C HIS A 3 30.34 18.56 21.54
N LEU A 4 31.22 19.33 22.19
CA LEU A 4 32.01 18.84 23.32
C LEU A 4 31.14 18.55 24.55
N ARG A 5 30.09 19.36 24.81
CA ARG A 5 29.17 19.08 25.92
C ARG A 5 28.34 17.82 25.72
N ALA A 6 28.05 17.44 24.48
CA ALA A 6 27.34 16.18 24.20
C ALA A 6 28.14 14.95 24.66
N ILE A 7 29.47 15.06 24.71
CA ILE A 7 30.38 14.00 25.17
C ILE A 7 31.18 14.41 26.42
N GLN A 8 30.62 15.29 27.26
CA GLN A 8 31.33 15.96 28.37
C GLN A 8 32.13 15.01 29.27
N HIS A 9 31.57 13.84 29.60
CA HIS A 9 32.27 12.82 30.39
C HIS A 9 33.59 12.39 29.75
N THR A 10 33.56 12.07 28.45
CA THR A 10 34.77 11.67 27.70
C THR A 10 35.75 12.83 27.55
N VAL A 11 35.25 14.07 27.43
CA VAL A 11 36.12 15.26 27.41
C VAL A 11 36.87 15.41 28.74
N GLN A 12 36.19 15.18 29.86
CA GLN A 12 36.80 15.21 31.20
C GLN A 12 37.83 14.09 31.40
N GLU A 13 37.53 12.85 31.01
CA GLU A 13 38.49 11.74 31.06
C GLU A 13 39.76 12.04 30.24
N ILE A 14 39.61 12.71 29.10
CA ILE A 14 40.74 13.13 28.26
C ILE A 14 41.55 14.24 28.94
N ALA A 15 40.91 15.24 29.56
CA ALA A 15 41.60 16.30 30.31
C ALA A 15 42.42 15.72 31.48
N GLU A 16 41.86 14.76 32.21
CA GLU A 16 42.53 14.02 33.29
C GLU A 16 43.71 13.20 32.76
N ALA A 17 43.55 12.51 31.63
CA ALA A 17 44.63 11.75 31.00
C ALA A 17 45.79 12.63 30.54
N ILE A 18 45.51 13.81 29.96
CA ILE A 18 46.54 14.80 29.57
C ILE A 18 47.29 15.27 30.81
N THR A 19 46.56 15.62 31.88
CA THR A 19 47.14 16.09 33.15
C THR A 19 48.02 15.01 33.79
N ALA A 20 47.55 13.75 33.81
CA ALA A 20 48.31 12.63 34.36
C ALA A 20 49.59 12.35 33.56
N ALA A 21 49.58 12.57 32.23
CA ALA A 21 50.73 12.33 31.37
C ALA A 21 51.79 13.46 31.45
N ILE A 22 51.36 14.72 31.61
CA ILE A 22 52.23 15.91 31.46
C ILE A 22 52.51 16.59 32.80
N GLY A 23 51.64 16.45 33.80
CA GLY A 23 51.76 17.12 35.10
C GLY A 23 51.40 18.61 35.06
N MET A 24 50.63 19.04 34.05
CA MET A 24 50.13 20.41 33.88
C MET A 24 48.61 20.40 33.87
N GLU A 25 48.01 21.49 34.33
CA GLU A 25 46.56 21.63 34.37
C GLU A 25 46.03 21.89 32.97
N VAL A 26 44.82 21.39 32.71
CA VAL A 26 44.20 21.39 31.38
C VAL A 26 42.80 21.94 31.49
N GLU A 27 42.43 22.78 30.54
CA GLU A 27 41.05 23.15 30.29
C GLU A 27 40.66 22.84 28.85
N ILE A 28 39.41 22.43 28.65
CA ILE A 28 38.85 22.18 27.33
C ILE A 28 37.60 23.03 27.19
N ILE A 29 37.61 23.86 26.16
CA ILE A 29 36.64 24.94 25.96
C ILE A 29 35.85 24.67 24.68
N ASP A 30 34.54 24.92 24.69
CA ASP A 30 33.69 24.79 23.50
C ASP A 30 33.70 26.02 22.59
N GLU A 31 33.00 25.92 21.45
CA GLU A 31 32.89 27.00 20.46
C GLU A 31 32.23 28.30 20.98
N LYS A 32 31.70 28.29 22.21
CA LYS A 32 31.08 29.43 22.89
C LYS A 32 31.92 29.93 24.07
N LEU A 33 33.20 29.56 24.11
CA LEU A 33 34.13 29.87 25.19
C LEU A 33 33.72 29.31 26.55
N ARG A 34 32.90 28.25 26.59
CA ARG A 34 32.54 27.60 27.86
C ARG A 34 33.53 26.50 28.20
N ILE A 35 33.99 26.48 29.44
CA ILE A 35 34.79 25.36 29.97
C ILE A 35 33.89 24.13 30.05
N VAL A 36 34.20 23.10 29.27
CA VAL A 36 33.47 21.82 29.23
C VAL A 36 34.10 20.80 30.17
N ALA A 37 35.42 20.84 30.28
CA ALA A 37 36.21 20.00 31.16
C ALA A 37 37.42 20.78 31.68
N GLY A 38 37.89 20.43 32.87
CA GLY A 38 39.01 21.08 33.52
C GLY A 38 39.66 20.19 34.56
N THR A 39 40.95 20.39 34.81
CA THR A 39 41.69 19.73 35.90
C THR A 39 42.33 20.78 36.80
N GLY A 40 42.66 20.39 38.04
CA GLY A 40 43.27 21.30 39.01
C GLY A 40 42.36 22.51 39.28
N ARG A 41 42.86 23.72 39.04
CA ARG A 41 42.14 24.98 39.26
C ARG A 41 40.93 25.15 38.34
N TYR A 42 40.90 24.45 37.20
CA TYR A 42 39.81 24.52 36.24
C TYR A 42 38.66 23.55 36.54
N GLU A 43 38.82 22.61 37.48
CA GLU A 43 37.79 21.62 37.82
C GLU A 43 36.52 22.30 38.38
N GLU A 44 36.67 23.25 39.32
CA GLU A 44 35.55 24.01 39.88
C GLU A 44 34.96 25.05 38.91
N LYS A 45 35.64 25.28 37.78
CA LYS A 45 35.23 26.25 36.75
C LYS A 45 34.46 25.62 35.60
N VAL A 46 34.30 24.31 35.56
CA VAL A 46 33.53 23.63 34.52
C VAL A 46 32.12 24.24 34.44
N GLY A 47 31.77 24.74 33.25
CA GLY A 47 30.51 25.43 32.96
C GLY A 47 30.58 26.96 32.97
N GLN A 48 31.66 27.56 33.48
CA GLN A 48 31.94 29.00 33.40
C GLN A 48 32.40 29.39 31.98
N MET A 49 32.39 30.70 31.69
CA MET A 49 32.76 31.23 30.38
C MET A 49 34.12 31.92 30.47
N GLU A 50 35.04 31.50 29.62
CA GLU A 50 36.28 32.21 29.37
C GLU A 50 36.02 33.44 28.49
N GLU A 51 36.82 34.49 28.67
CA GLU A 51 36.67 35.78 27.97
C GLU A 51 35.23 36.35 28.01
N GLU A 52 34.50 36.10 29.11
CA GLU A 52 33.07 36.45 29.29
C GLU A 52 32.12 35.87 28.23
N GLY A 53 32.56 34.86 27.45
CA GLY A 53 31.81 34.34 26.32
C GLY A 53 31.88 35.22 25.06
N ASN A 54 32.74 36.24 25.06
CA ASN A 54 32.84 37.21 23.97
C ASN A 54 33.82 36.75 22.88
N LEU A 55 33.30 36.14 21.81
CA LEU A 55 34.12 35.75 20.64
C LEU A 55 34.74 36.93 19.88
N ASP A 56 34.39 38.17 20.19
CA ASP A 56 34.96 39.40 19.61
C ASP A 56 35.92 40.12 20.57
N SER A 57 36.31 39.49 21.69
CA SER A 57 37.21 40.05 22.71
C SER A 57 38.57 40.50 22.15
N GLY A 58 39.06 39.80 21.12
CA GLY A 58 40.42 39.98 20.59
C GLY A 58 41.49 39.22 21.37
N TYR A 59 41.10 38.48 22.41
CA TYR A 59 41.97 37.59 23.18
C TYR A 59 42.23 36.26 22.46
N ILE A 60 43.19 35.49 22.97
CA ILE A 60 43.74 34.33 22.29
C ILE A 60 42.70 33.24 22.02
N TYR A 61 41.79 32.92 22.94
CA TYR A 61 40.81 31.85 22.70
C TYR A 61 39.82 32.25 21.61
N SER A 62 39.32 33.50 21.63
CA SER A 62 38.50 34.01 20.52
C SER A 62 39.21 33.93 19.17
N HIS A 63 40.53 34.21 19.13
CA HIS A 63 41.34 34.13 17.92
C HIS A 63 41.49 32.69 17.41
N ILE A 64 41.77 31.75 18.32
CA ILE A 64 41.93 30.33 18.02
C ILE A 64 40.61 29.77 17.48
N LEU A 65 39.47 30.08 18.12
CA LEU A 65 38.16 29.61 17.69
C LEU A 65 37.74 30.19 16.32
N LYS A 66 38.22 31.39 15.97
CA LYS A 66 37.95 32.02 14.66
C LYS A 66 38.87 31.54 13.54
N LYS A 67 40.17 31.39 13.82
CA LYS A 67 41.19 31.13 12.79
C LYS A 67 41.69 29.70 12.75
N GLY A 68 41.50 28.93 13.82
CA GLY A 68 41.95 27.53 13.92
C GLY A 68 43.47 27.39 13.95
N THR A 69 44.15 28.43 14.40
CA THR A 69 45.60 28.47 14.60
C THR A 69 45.94 28.04 16.01
N GLU A 70 46.99 27.27 16.18
CA GLU A 70 47.57 27.00 17.50
C GLU A 70 48.24 28.24 18.05
N TYR A 71 48.34 28.31 19.38
CA TYR A 71 48.99 29.43 20.05
C TYR A 71 49.84 28.92 21.21
N ILE A 72 51.01 29.53 21.40
CA ILE A 72 51.84 29.33 22.58
C ILE A 72 52.02 30.68 23.25
N VAL A 73 51.60 30.77 24.49
CA VAL A 73 51.79 31.93 25.36
C VAL A 73 53.03 31.66 26.19
N GLU A 74 54.16 32.26 25.82
CA GLU A 74 55.42 31.99 26.53
C GLU A 74 55.51 32.72 27.89
N ASP A 75 54.89 33.90 27.96
CA ASP A 75 54.74 34.71 29.17
C ASP A 75 53.34 35.32 29.21
N ALA A 76 52.46 34.69 30.00
CA ALA A 76 51.06 35.09 30.14
C ALA A 76 50.89 36.46 30.83
N GLN A 77 51.85 36.87 31.67
CA GLN A 77 51.74 38.13 32.43
C GLN A 77 52.07 39.36 31.58
N SER A 78 52.88 39.20 30.53
CA SER A 78 53.29 40.31 29.65
C SER A 78 52.61 40.30 28.28
N ASN A 79 51.79 39.29 27.97
CA ASN A 79 51.15 39.15 26.66
C ASN A 79 49.88 40.05 26.56
N PRO A 80 49.85 41.03 25.64
CA PRO A 80 48.73 41.98 25.52
C PRO A 80 47.43 41.36 24.99
N PHE A 81 47.48 40.13 24.48
CA PHE A 81 46.33 39.38 23.96
C PHE A 81 45.92 38.22 24.88
N TYR A 82 46.54 38.11 26.05
CA TYR A 82 46.23 37.10 27.06
C TYR A 82 45.72 37.79 28.33
N HIS A 83 44.62 37.30 28.89
CA HIS A 83 44.05 37.84 30.11
C HIS A 83 44.36 36.90 31.28
N ALA A 84 45.54 37.03 31.87
CA ALA A 84 45.96 36.21 33.02
C ALA A 84 45.15 36.59 34.27
N VAL A 85 44.34 35.67 34.79
CA VAL A 85 43.47 35.88 35.97
C VAL A 85 44.02 35.16 37.20
N GLU A 86 44.66 34.00 37.02
CA GLU A 86 45.06 33.10 38.11
C GLU A 86 46.56 32.96 38.31
N ASN A 87 47.33 33.96 37.87
CA ASN A 87 48.79 33.92 37.83
C ASN A 87 49.32 32.80 36.92
N GLU A 88 48.64 32.58 35.80
CA GLU A 88 49.14 31.79 34.69
C GLU A 88 50.50 32.35 34.27
N LEU A 89 51.45 31.46 33.99
CA LEU A 89 52.81 31.83 33.57
C LEU A 89 53.03 31.57 32.08
N ALA A 90 52.48 30.49 31.55
CA ALA A 90 52.55 30.13 30.15
C ALA A 90 51.40 29.18 29.78
N GLU A 91 51.08 29.10 28.50
CA GLU A 91 50.04 28.21 28.01
C GLU A 91 50.34 27.68 26.60
N VAL A 92 49.97 26.43 26.34
CA VAL A 92 49.89 25.86 24.99
C VAL A 92 48.43 25.59 24.64
N CYS A 93 47.95 26.20 23.56
CA CYS A 93 46.57 26.08 23.12
C CYS A 93 46.49 25.37 21.76
N CYS A 94 45.65 24.34 21.68
CA CYS A 94 45.41 23.58 20.46
C CYS A 94 43.91 23.58 20.09
N PRO A 95 43.51 24.02 18.88
CA PRO A 95 42.13 23.95 18.43
C PRO A 95 41.67 22.51 18.22
N ILE A 96 40.42 22.23 18.54
CA ILE A 96 39.72 20.97 18.24
C ILE A 96 38.93 21.19 16.95
N LYS A 97 39.29 20.45 15.90
CA LYS A 97 38.73 20.61 14.55
C LYS A 97 37.86 19.41 14.19
N LEU A 98 36.59 19.67 13.87
CA LEU A 98 35.68 18.69 13.30
C LEU A 98 35.41 19.08 11.84
N ASP A 99 35.93 18.27 10.90
CA ASP A 99 36.00 18.60 9.47
C ASP A 99 36.66 19.97 9.20
N ARG A 100 35.86 20.98 8.84
CA ARG A 100 36.30 22.36 8.58
C ARG A 100 35.91 23.35 9.68
N GLN A 101 35.26 22.89 10.74
CA GLN A 101 34.76 23.72 11.83
C GLN A 101 35.60 23.52 13.08
N ILE A 102 35.81 24.61 13.82
CA ILE A 102 36.47 24.57 15.12
C ILE A 102 35.37 24.43 16.15
N VAL A 103 35.39 23.34 16.90
CA VAL A 103 34.34 22.99 17.88
C VAL A 103 34.77 23.24 19.31
N GLY A 104 35.99 23.75 19.49
CA GLY A 104 36.58 24.05 20.78
C GLY A 104 38.09 24.16 20.71
N LEU A 105 38.74 24.20 21.87
CA LEU A 105 40.19 24.13 22.02
C LEU A 105 40.57 23.43 23.32
N ILE A 106 41.81 22.94 23.37
CA ILE A 106 42.47 22.45 24.58
C ILE A 106 43.50 23.51 24.98
N GLY A 107 43.35 24.04 26.19
CA GLY A 107 44.33 24.90 26.85
C GLY A 107 45.10 24.09 27.88
N MET A 108 46.43 24.14 27.85
CA MET A 108 47.28 23.49 28.84
C MET A 108 48.16 24.54 29.49
N VAL A 109 47.97 24.73 30.80
CA VAL A 109 48.40 25.93 31.53
C VAL A 109 49.50 25.60 32.52
N ALA A 110 50.53 26.45 32.56
CA ALA A 110 51.60 26.38 33.54
C ALA A 110 51.39 27.43 34.65
N PHE A 111 51.38 26.98 35.90
CA PHE A 111 51.21 27.84 37.08
C PHE A 111 52.48 27.98 37.93
N THR A 112 53.47 27.11 37.75
CA THR A 112 54.78 27.22 38.42
C THR A 112 55.92 27.47 37.45
N LYS A 113 57.04 28.01 37.96
CA LYS A 113 58.23 28.27 37.12
C LYS A 113 58.83 26.99 36.54
N GLU A 114 58.76 25.89 37.28
CA GLU A 114 59.16 24.57 36.80
C GLU A 114 58.28 24.11 35.62
N GLN A 115 56.96 24.21 35.75
CA GLN A 115 56.02 23.90 34.66
C GLN A 115 56.28 24.79 33.43
N GLN A 116 56.49 26.09 33.63
CA GLN A 116 56.81 27.04 32.56
C GLN A 116 58.10 26.62 31.81
N MET A 117 59.16 26.26 32.53
CA MET A 117 60.41 25.80 31.89
C MET A 117 60.22 24.50 31.10
N VAL A 118 59.51 23.51 31.66
CA VAL A 118 59.23 22.25 30.98
C VAL A 118 58.39 22.48 29.71
N MET A 119 57.37 23.33 29.80
CA MET A 119 56.51 23.68 28.67
C MET A 119 57.31 24.34 27.55
N LEU A 120 58.13 25.35 27.86
CA LEU A 120 58.91 26.08 26.87
C LEU A 120 60.00 25.22 26.21
N HIS A 121 60.62 24.31 26.97
CA HIS A 121 61.65 23.42 26.45
C HIS A 121 61.07 22.33 25.52
N ASN A 122 59.82 21.92 25.74
CA ASN A 122 59.19 20.81 25.03
C ASN A 122 57.95 21.20 24.19
N LYS A 123 57.79 22.49 23.89
CA LYS A 123 56.55 23.07 23.33
C LYS A 123 56.08 22.42 22.03
N ASP A 124 57.00 22.07 21.13
CA ASP A 124 56.66 21.45 19.85
C ASP A 124 56.10 20.02 20.04
N ASN A 125 56.70 19.22 20.93
CA ASN A 125 56.21 17.87 21.23
C ASN A 125 54.87 17.92 21.99
N LEU A 126 54.71 18.90 22.88
CA LEU A 126 53.45 19.14 23.58
C LEU A 126 52.33 19.52 22.60
N LEU A 127 52.60 20.40 21.63
CA LEU A 127 51.66 20.70 20.56
C LEU A 127 51.30 19.46 19.74
N VAL A 128 52.28 18.63 19.36
CA VAL A 128 52.02 17.37 18.65
C VAL A 128 51.13 16.44 19.49
N PHE A 129 51.39 16.33 20.79
CA PHE A 129 50.56 15.53 21.70
C PHE A 129 49.13 16.08 21.78
N LEU A 130 48.95 17.38 22.03
CA LEU A 130 47.64 18.01 22.11
C LEU A 130 46.86 17.89 20.80
N ARG A 131 47.52 17.96 19.63
CA ARG A 131 46.88 17.66 18.34
C ARG A 131 46.32 16.25 18.29
N ARG A 132 47.05 15.24 18.78
CA ARG A 132 46.55 13.86 18.83
C ARG A 132 45.34 13.72 19.75
N MET A 133 45.35 14.41 20.89
CA MET A 133 44.21 14.42 21.82
C MET A 133 43.00 15.15 21.22
N ALA A 134 43.23 16.25 20.50
CA ALA A 134 42.20 16.95 19.76
C ALA A 134 41.60 16.06 18.65
N ASP A 135 42.42 15.32 17.90
CA ASP A 135 41.95 14.35 16.88
C ASP A 135 41.09 13.24 17.50
N LEU A 136 41.44 12.75 18.69
CA LEU A 136 40.66 11.75 19.43
C LEU A 136 39.29 12.31 19.86
N LEU A 137 39.26 13.53 20.40
CA LEU A 137 38.02 14.22 20.73
C LEU A 137 37.14 14.41 19.49
N SER A 138 37.71 14.91 18.40
CA SER A 138 37.01 15.08 17.13
C SER A 138 36.43 13.77 16.60
N SER A 139 37.19 12.68 16.68
CA SER A 139 36.73 11.34 16.25
C SER A 139 35.56 10.86 17.10
N LYS A 140 35.61 11.08 18.42
CA LYS A 140 34.51 10.72 19.33
C LYS A 140 33.24 11.54 19.09
N ILE A 141 33.39 12.83 18.81
CA ILE A 141 32.26 13.70 18.45
C ILE A 141 31.61 13.20 17.15
N ALA A 142 32.41 12.88 16.13
CA ALA A 142 31.90 12.37 14.86
C ALA A 142 31.14 11.05 15.03
N GLU A 143 31.70 10.12 15.81
CA GLU A 143 31.05 8.84 16.15
C GLU A 143 29.71 9.05 16.86
N SER A 144 29.68 9.91 17.89
CA SER A 144 28.46 10.23 18.64
C SER A 144 27.39 10.83 17.73
N LYS A 145 27.78 11.74 16.83
CA LYS A 145 26.85 12.37 15.88
C LYS A 145 26.23 11.34 14.94
N ILE A 146 27.04 10.46 14.36
CA ILE A 146 26.54 9.37 13.49
C ILE A 146 25.59 8.46 14.27
N SER A 147 25.93 8.12 15.52
CA SER A 147 25.07 7.31 16.40
C SER A 147 23.71 7.96 16.63
N ASP A 148 23.67 9.25 16.93
CA ASP A 148 22.43 10.02 17.13
C ASP A 148 21.60 10.10 15.85
N GLU A 149 22.23 10.36 14.70
CA GLU A 149 21.55 10.38 13.39
C GLU A 149 20.92 9.02 13.06
N LEU A 150 21.67 7.93 13.25
CA LEU A 150 21.15 6.56 13.05
C LEU A 150 19.99 6.26 14.00
N LYS A 151 20.09 6.69 15.27
CA LYS A 151 19.01 6.52 16.24
C LYS A 151 17.74 7.23 15.81
N ILE A 152 17.84 8.47 15.32
CA ILE A 152 16.69 9.22 14.80
C ILE A 152 16.04 8.49 13.61
N ILE A 153 16.84 7.99 12.68
CA ILE A 153 16.33 7.23 11.52
C ILE A 153 15.56 5.98 11.97
N VAL A 154 16.11 5.23 12.92
CA VAL A 154 15.46 4.02 13.44
C VAL A 154 14.16 4.35 14.19
N GLU A 155 14.16 5.39 15.02
CA GLU A 155 12.99 5.81 15.81
C GLU A 155 11.85 6.40 14.98
N THR A 156 12.17 7.09 13.88
CA THR A 156 11.18 7.71 12.99
C THR A 156 10.65 6.78 11.90
N SER A 157 11.23 5.57 11.78
CA SER A 157 10.74 4.55 10.85
C SER A 157 9.29 4.16 11.16
N ARG A 158 8.47 4.01 10.11
CA ARG A 158 7.10 3.51 10.23
C ARG A 158 7.06 2.02 10.57
N ASP A 159 8.10 1.29 10.21
CA ASP A 159 8.21 -0.14 10.43
C ASP A 159 8.59 -0.38 11.89
N GLY A 160 7.98 -1.37 12.50
CA GLY A 160 8.49 -1.92 13.74
C GLY A 160 9.88 -2.49 13.49
N ILE A 161 10.87 -2.00 14.23
CA ILE A 161 12.24 -2.51 14.19
C ILE A 161 12.55 -3.10 15.55
N VAL A 162 12.94 -4.38 15.56
CA VAL A 162 13.45 -5.10 16.73
C VAL A 162 14.79 -5.72 16.38
N VAL A 163 15.78 -5.54 17.25
CA VAL A 163 17.08 -6.21 17.14
C VAL A 163 17.15 -7.29 18.21
N VAL A 164 17.59 -8.48 17.82
CA VAL A 164 17.84 -9.60 18.72
C VAL A 164 19.28 -10.07 18.62
N ASP A 165 19.84 -10.52 19.74
CA ASP A 165 21.16 -11.18 19.77
C ASP A 165 21.09 -12.64 19.29
N LYS A 166 22.23 -13.33 19.28
CA LYS A 166 22.36 -14.75 18.90
C LYS A 166 21.49 -15.69 19.74
N GLN A 167 21.19 -15.31 20.98
CA GLN A 167 20.35 -16.07 21.90
C GLN A 167 18.86 -15.73 21.74
N GLY A 168 18.50 -14.78 20.87
CA GLY A 168 17.13 -14.34 20.65
C GLY A 168 16.65 -13.35 21.71
N VAL A 169 17.53 -12.71 22.47
CA VAL A 169 17.18 -11.65 23.43
C VAL A 169 17.08 -10.32 22.70
N ILE A 170 16.00 -9.57 22.96
CA ILE A 170 15.77 -8.26 22.36
C ILE A 170 16.74 -7.24 22.95
N THR A 171 17.58 -6.64 22.12
CA THR A 171 18.59 -5.65 22.52
C THR A 171 18.19 -4.22 22.17
N LEU A 172 17.36 -4.03 21.14
CA LEU A 172 16.87 -2.74 20.70
C LEU A 172 15.46 -2.87 20.12
N CYS A 173 14.62 -1.86 20.35
CA CYS A 173 13.39 -1.66 19.61
C CYS A 173 13.14 -0.17 19.38
N ASN A 174 12.45 0.15 18.28
CA ASN A 174 12.03 1.52 17.99
C ASN A 174 10.61 1.80 18.50
N HIS A 175 10.20 3.07 18.45
CA HIS A 175 8.85 3.49 18.86
C HIS A 175 7.73 2.73 18.12
N SER A 176 7.87 2.48 16.81
CA SER A 176 6.85 1.75 16.05
C SER A 176 6.67 0.31 16.54
N ALA A 177 7.76 -0.38 16.92
CA ALA A 177 7.70 -1.72 17.48
C ALA A 177 6.91 -1.77 18.80
N GLU A 178 7.07 -0.76 19.68
CA GLU A 178 6.31 -0.67 20.93
C GLU A 178 4.81 -0.59 20.69
N GLN A 179 4.39 0.21 19.70
CA GLN A 179 2.99 0.38 19.32
C GLN A 179 2.40 -0.88 18.70
N LEU A 180 3.13 -1.50 17.76
CA LEU A 180 2.68 -2.70 17.05
C LEU A 180 2.59 -3.92 17.97
N ILE A 181 3.58 -4.11 18.86
CA ILE A 181 3.60 -5.19 19.85
C ILE A 181 2.70 -4.86 21.06
N ASN A 182 2.32 -3.59 21.24
CA ASN A 182 1.54 -3.08 22.36
C ASN A 182 2.21 -3.36 23.72
N MET A 183 3.52 -3.13 23.78
CA MET A 183 4.35 -3.26 24.99
C MET A 183 5.37 -2.14 25.03
N ASN A 184 5.57 -1.55 26.21
CA ASN A 184 6.56 -0.50 26.39
C ASN A 184 8.00 -1.05 26.26
N ARG A 185 8.91 -0.23 25.72
CA ARG A 185 10.34 -0.50 25.58
C ARG A 185 10.99 -1.20 26.77
N ASP A 186 10.75 -0.70 27.98
CA ASP A 186 11.39 -1.19 29.20
C ASP A 186 10.98 -2.63 29.54
N LYS A 187 9.86 -3.10 28.96
CA LYS A 187 9.38 -4.47 29.09
C LYS A 187 9.76 -5.35 27.90
N LEU A 188 10.28 -4.78 26.83
CA LEU A 188 10.71 -5.50 25.63
C LEU A 188 12.21 -5.76 25.66
N ILE A 189 13.01 -4.74 25.96
CA ILE A 189 14.47 -4.87 26.02
C ILE A 189 14.87 -5.85 27.13
N GLY A 190 15.78 -6.76 26.81
CA GLY A 190 16.24 -7.82 27.70
C GLY A 190 15.30 -9.04 27.78
N GLN A 191 14.12 -9.00 27.16
CA GLN A 191 13.26 -10.17 27.06
C GLN A 191 13.66 -11.08 25.89
N HIS A 192 13.49 -12.38 26.09
CA HIS A 192 13.65 -13.35 25.02
C HIS A 192 12.49 -13.25 24.02
N LEU A 193 12.78 -13.27 22.71
CA LEU A 193 11.80 -13.05 21.65
C LEU A 193 10.62 -14.03 21.74
N HIS A 194 10.85 -15.30 22.05
CA HIS A 194 9.78 -16.30 22.24
C HIS A 194 8.74 -15.89 23.32
N THR A 195 9.15 -15.11 24.31
CA THR A 195 8.27 -14.62 25.38
C THR A 195 7.34 -13.50 24.89
N VAL A 196 7.81 -12.65 24.00
CA VAL A 196 7.05 -11.54 23.42
C VAL A 196 6.26 -12.01 22.21
N TRP A 197 6.94 -12.74 21.33
CA TRP A 197 6.51 -13.18 20.02
C TRP A 197 6.72 -14.70 19.87
N PRO A 198 5.79 -15.50 20.44
CA PRO A 198 5.86 -16.95 20.38
C PRO A 198 5.71 -17.44 18.94
N ASP A 199 6.37 -18.56 18.62
CA ASP A 199 6.36 -19.20 17.30
C ASP A 199 6.91 -18.34 16.14
N SER A 200 7.61 -17.24 16.46
CA SER A 200 8.29 -16.43 15.45
C SER A 200 9.39 -17.24 14.75
N PRO A 201 9.44 -17.24 13.40
CA PRO A 201 10.48 -17.94 12.65
C PRO A 201 11.85 -17.23 12.72
N VAL A 202 11.95 -16.10 13.42
CA VAL A 202 13.23 -15.39 13.67
C VAL A 202 14.24 -16.30 14.38
N LEU A 203 13.79 -17.09 15.37
CA LEU A 203 14.71 -18.01 16.09
C LEU A 203 15.22 -19.12 15.17
N THR A 204 14.39 -19.60 14.25
CA THR A 204 14.81 -20.54 13.22
C THR A 204 15.82 -19.89 12.28
N ALA A 205 15.59 -18.65 11.84
CA ALA A 205 16.52 -17.91 10.99
C ALA A 205 17.91 -17.71 11.65
N LEU A 206 17.95 -17.43 12.95
CA LEU A 206 19.20 -17.35 13.72
C LEU A 206 19.95 -18.70 13.77
N GLN A 207 19.22 -19.81 13.86
CA GLN A 207 19.78 -21.16 13.92
C GLN A 207 20.27 -21.65 12.54
N THR A 208 19.51 -21.39 11.48
CA THR A 208 19.85 -21.82 10.11
C THR A 208 20.90 -20.92 9.47
N GLY A 209 21.01 -19.67 9.92
CA GLY A 209 21.83 -18.66 9.26
C GLY A 209 21.22 -18.13 7.96
N GLU A 210 19.92 -18.34 7.75
CA GLU A 210 19.17 -17.87 6.59
C GLU A 210 18.06 -16.89 7.00
N GLY A 211 18.17 -15.64 6.56
CA GLY A 211 17.10 -14.65 6.71
C GLY A 211 15.97 -14.85 5.70
N TYR A 212 14.90 -14.09 5.85
CA TYR A 212 13.77 -14.09 4.92
C TYR A 212 13.22 -12.68 4.74
N ALA A 213 12.50 -12.45 3.64
CA ALA A 213 11.87 -11.17 3.35
C ALA A 213 10.38 -11.34 3.06
N ASP A 214 9.62 -10.30 3.36
CA ASP A 214 8.28 -10.08 2.83
C ASP A 214 7.30 -11.23 3.14
N ARG A 215 7.41 -11.76 4.36
CA ARG A 215 6.60 -12.91 4.82
C ARG A 215 5.38 -12.43 5.60
N GLU A 216 4.19 -12.88 5.20
CA GLU A 216 2.98 -12.72 6.00
C GLU A 216 2.99 -13.73 7.16
N GLU A 217 2.80 -13.22 8.37
CA GLU A 217 2.92 -14.00 9.60
C GLU A 217 1.78 -13.66 10.57
N PHE A 218 1.09 -14.70 11.06
CA PHE A 218 -0.06 -14.55 11.93
C PHE A 218 0.16 -15.24 13.27
N TYR A 219 -0.06 -14.50 14.36
CA TYR A 219 0.19 -14.96 15.72
C TYR A 219 -1.04 -14.71 16.60
N LYS A 220 -1.49 -15.78 17.26
CA LYS A 220 -2.58 -15.71 18.23
C LYS A 220 -2.04 -15.14 19.54
N GLY A 221 -2.76 -14.17 20.13
CA GLY A 221 -2.36 -13.60 21.41
C GLY A 221 -2.30 -14.65 22.52
N LYS A 222 -1.31 -14.54 23.42
CA LYS A 222 -1.07 -15.49 24.54
C LYS A 222 -2.20 -15.57 25.58
N SER A 223 -3.17 -14.65 25.54
CA SER A 223 -4.30 -14.58 26.48
C SER A 223 -5.51 -13.93 25.81
N SER A 224 -6.71 -14.10 26.39
CA SER A 224 -7.94 -13.44 25.91
C SER A 224 -7.88 -11.90 25.89
N LYS A 225 -6.86 -11.31 26.53
CA LYS A 225 -6.57 -9.86 26.54
C LYS A 225 -5.47 -9.43 25.55
N SER A 226 -4.71 -10.36 24.98
CA SER A 226 -3.62 -10.04 24.03
C SER A 226 -4.18 -10.06 22.61
N LYS A 227 -4.05 -8.95 21.88
CA LYS A 227 -4.49 -8.81 20.48
C LYS A 227 -3.73 -9.84 19.62
N ALA A 228 -4.41 -10.43 18.64
CA ALA A 228 -3.74 -11.21 17.61
C ALA A 228 -2.85 -10.27 16.79
N MET A 229 -1.62 -10.71 16.52
CA MET A 229 -0.64 -9.96 15.75
C MET A 229 -0.60 -10.53 14.34
N HIS A 230 -0.73 -9.66 13.33
CA HIS A 230 -0.68 -10.08 11.94
C HIS A 230 0.26 -9.14 11.19
N PHE A 231 1.45 -9.65 10.89
CA PHE A 231 2.55 -8.85 10.41
C PHE A 231 3.03 -9.28 9.03
N PHE A 232 3.61 -8.32 8.33
CA PHE A 232 4.44 -8.54 7.16
C PHE A 232 5.90 -8.30 7.57
N THR A 233 6.71 -9.36 7.60
CA THR A 233 7.99 -9.40 8.31
C THR A 233 9.16 -9.68 7.37
N THR A 234 10.27 -8.97 7.60
CA THR A 234 11.58 -9.22 6.97
C THR A 234 12.65 -9.34 8.06
N VAL A 235 13.51 -10.36 7.96
CA VAL A 235 14.59 -10.66 8.91
C VAL A 235 15.93 -10.64 8.21
N ASN A 236 16.76 -9.69 8.62
CA ASN A 236 18.14 -9.56 8.15
C ASN A 236 19.11 -10.00 9.25
N LEU A 237 19.93 -11.00 8.97
CA LEU A 237 20.90 -11.50 9.93
C LEU A 237 22.11 -10.58 10.05
N ILE A 238 22.60 -10.42 11.28
CA ILE A 238 23.82 -9.70 11.61
C ILE A 238 24.94 -10.74 11.68
N PHE A 239 26.01 -10.49 10.94
CA PHE A 239 27.19 -11.34 10.91
C PHE A 239 28.39 -10.60 11.45
N ASN A 240 29.23 -11.30 12.20
CA ASN A 240 30.59 -10.84 12.46
C ASN A 240 31.56 -11.49 11.47
N ARG A 241 32.57 -10.74 11.03
CA ARG A 241 33.69 -11.28 10.25
C ARG A 241 34.82 -11.58 11.23
N THR A 242 34.98 -12.84 11.59
CA THR A 242 36.21 -13.32 12.23
C THR A 242 37.14 -13.89 11.14
N GLU A 243 38.43 -13.60 11.25
CA GLU A 243 39.44 -13.99 10.24
C GLU A 243 39.63 -15.51 10.13
N GLU A 244 39.22 -16.29 11.14
CA GLU A 244 39.53 -17.72 11.24
C GLU A 244 38.37 -18.69 10.93
N ASP A 245 37.09 -18.30 10.96
CA ASP A 245 35.98 -19.30 11.01
C ASP A 245 34.75 -19.02 10.12
N GLY A 246 34.85 -18.07 9.19
CA GLY A 246 33.74 -17.74 8.28
C GLY A 246 32.64 -16.87 8.93
N LYS A 247 31.54 -16.65 8.20
CA LYS A 247 30.45 -15.75 8.64
C LYS A 247 29.70 -16.36 9.82
N GLN A 248 29.94 -15.86 11.03
CA GLN A 248 29.16 -16.25 12.20
C GLN A 248 28.00 -15.28 12.45
N VAL A 249 26.79 -15.82 12.62
CA VAL A 249 25.59 -15.04 13.00
C VAL A 249 25.74 -14.58 14.44
N THR A 250 25.61 -13.26 14.67
CA THR A 250 25.65 -12.64 15.99
C THR A 250 24.30 -12.09 16.45
N GLY A 251 23.33 -12.01 15.54
CA GLY A 251 21.98 -11.52 15.84
C GLY A 251 21.14 -11.34 14.58
N ALA A 252 20.02 -10.65 14.71
CA ALA A 252 19.15 -10.30 13.59
C ALA A 252 18.43 -8.96 13.80
N VAL A 253 18.15 -8.27 12.70
CA VAL A 253 17.25 -7.12 12.64
C VAL A 253 15.94 -7.57 12.01
N VAL A 254 14.86 -7.41 12.75
CA VAL A 254 13.49 -7.78 12.36
C VAL A 254 12.72 -6.51 12.04
N TYR A 255 12.25 -6.41 10.80
CA TYR A 255 11.37 -5.35 10.30
C TYR A 255 9.97 -5.93 10.17
N PHE A 256 8.96 -5.22 10.69
CA PHE A 256 7.58 -5.69 10.59
C PHE A 256 6.57 -4.53 10.52
N ARG A 257 5.46 -4.77 9.83
CA ARG A 257 4.31 -3.85 9.76
C ARG A 257 3.02 -4.62 9.95
N ASP A 258 1.95 -3.93 10.38
CA ASP A 258 0.61 -4.50 10.35
C ASP A 258 0.20 -4.81 8.90
N ILE A 259 -0.26 -6.04 8.64
CA ILE A 259 -0.68 -6.45 7.30
C ILE A 259 -1.83 -5.58 6.77
N ALA A 260 -2.66 -4.99 7.63
CA ALA A 260 -3.74 -4.11 7.24
C ALA A 260 -3.21 -2.84 6.55
N ASP A 261 -2.11 -2.28 7.06
CA ASP A 261 -1.45 -1.12 6.46
C ASP A 261 -0.79 -1.47 5.13
N VAL A 262 -0.18 -2.65 5.04
CA VAL A 262 0.39 -3.17 3.77
C VAL A 262 -0.72 -3.34 2.73
N ARG A 263 -1.86 -3.96 3.10
CA ARG A 263 -3.01 -4.13 2.21
C ARG A 263 -3.62 -2.80 1.80
N LYS A 264 -3.70 -1.83 2.71
CA LYS A 264 -4.15 -0.46 2.40
C LYS A 264 -3.19 0.22 1.43
N MET A 265 -1.89 0.10 1.63
CA MET A 265 -0.89 0.66 0.72
C MET A 265 -0.94 0.00 -0.66
N VAL A 266 -1.08 -1.33 -0.73
CA VAL A 266 -1.28 -2.03 -2.02
C VAL A 266 -2.58 -1.55 -2.69
N TYR A 267 -3.65 -1.37 -1.94
CA TYR A 267 -4.90 -0.80 -2.45
C TYR A 267 -4.69 0.62 -3.00
N GLU A 268 -3.98 1.49 -2.28
CA GLU A 268 -3.67 2.85 -2.70
C GLU A 268 -2.72 2.92 -3.90
N ILE A 269 -1.71 2.04 -3.98
CA ILE A 269 -0.72 1.98 -5.08
C ILE A 269 -1.35 1.37 -6.35
N THR A 270 -2.17 0.33 -6.20
CA THR A 270 -2.93 -0.24 -7.33
C THR A 270 -4.05 0.69 -7.81
N GLU A 271 -4.40 1.71 -7.02
CA GLU A 271 -5.25 2.83 -7.42
C GLU A 271 -4.46 4.07 -7.88
N ASN A 272 -3.60 3.93 -8.91
CA ASN A 272 -3.03 5.09 -9.61
C ASN A 272 -4.15 6.00 -10.16
N LYS A 273 -4.22 7.24 -9.66
CA LYS A 273 -5.28 8.22 -9.96
C LYS A 273 -5.38 8.62 -11.45
N GLU A 274 -4.36 8.37 -12.27
CA GLU A 274 -4.37 8.64 -13.71
C GLU A 274 -5.10 7.58 -14.54
N TYR A 275 -5.22 6.34 -14.04
CA TYR A 275 -5.82 5.19 -14.76
C TYR A 275 -7.34 5.07 -14.65
N TYR A 276 -8.04 6.04 -14.10
CA TYR A 276 -9.50 5.94 -13.88
C TYR A 276 -10.28 7.10 -14.49
N SER A 277 -9.74 7.66 -15.58
CA SER A 277 -10.43 8.68 -16.35
C SER A 277 -11.44 8.06 -17.33
N PHE A 278 -12.38 8.86 -17.81
CA PHE A 278 -13.29 8.47 -18.89
C PHE A 278 -12.58 8.05 -20.20
N GLN A 279 -11.26 8.18 -20.29
CA GLN A 279 -10.46 7.74 -21.44
C GLN A 279 -10.39 6.20 -21.50
N GLU A 280 -10.32 5.53 -20.35
CA GLU A 280 -10.27 4.05 -20.24
C GLU A 280 -11.52 3.34 -20.75
N ILE A 281 -12.67 4.03 -20.77
CA ILE A 281 -13.90 3.47 -21.32
C ILE A 281 -13.77 3.50 -22.84
N LEU A 282 -13.18 2.49 -23.45
CA LEU A 282 -12.90 2.48 -24.88
C LEU A 282 -14.19 2.45 -25.72
N GLY A 283 -14.18 3.22 -26.81
CA GLY A 283 -15.26 3.28 -27.79
C GLY A 283 -15.37 4.65 -28.47
N THR A 284 -15.62 4.62 -29.78
CA THR A 284 -15.83 5.77 -30.66
C THR A 284 -17.29 5.89 -31.12
N SER A 285 -18.11 4.87 -30.86
CA SER A 285 -19.54 4.88 -31.16
C SER A 285 -20.29 6.03 -30.46
N ASN A 286 -21.34 6.52 -31.11
CA ASN A 286 -22.16 7.60 -30.55
C ASN A 286 -22.77 7.24 -29.19
N LYS A 287 -23.12 5.96 -28.98
CA LYS A 287 -23.65 5.47 -27.70
C LYS A 287 -22.64 5.60 -26.56
N VAL A 288 -21.38 5.25 -26.80
CA VAL A 288 -20.32 5.39 -25.78
C VAL A 288 -19.94 6.85 -25.56
N LYS A 289 -19.88 7.67 -26.62
CA LYS A 289 -19.64 9.11 -26.50
C LYS A 289 -20.71 9.79 -25.64
N GLU A 290 -21.98 9.48 -25.88
CA GLU A 290 -23.09 10.01 -25.10
C GLU A 290 -23.05 9.53 -23.64
N LEU A 291 -22.78 8.24 -23.40
CA LEU A 291 -22.57 7.68 -22.06
C LEU A 291 -21.50 8.46 -21.28
N LYS A 292 -20.33 8.68 -21.89
CA LYS A 292 -19.25 9.47 -21.28
C LYS A 292 -19.68 10.91 -20.99
N ARG A 293 -20.41 11.55 -21.91
CA ARG A 293 -20.87 12.93 -21.76
C ARG A 293 -21.86 13.05 -20.59
N GLN A 294 -22.84 12.15 -20.50
CA GLN A 294 -23.80 12.12 -19.41
C GLN A 294 -23.10 11.89 -18.06
N ALA A 295 -22.26 10.86 -17.97
CA ALA A 295 -21.55 10.53 -16.76
C ALA A 295 -20.62 11.66 -16.29
N LYS A 296 -19.94 12.38 -17.20
CA LYS A 296 -19.16 13.59 -16.88
C LYS A 296 -20.02 14.71 -16.30
N LYS A 297 -21.22 14.94 -16.84
CA LYS A 297 -22.15 15.96 -16.34
C LYS A 297 -22.68 15.63 -14.94
N ILE A 298 -22.84 14.34 -14.64
CA ILE A 298 -23.35 13.82 -13.37
C ILE A 298 -22.25 13.75 -12.30
N ALA A 299 -20.99 13.56 -12.69
CA ALA A 299 -19.88 13.37 -11.77
C ALA A 299 -19.76 14.45 -10.67
N PRO A 300 -20.00 15.75 -10.92
CA PRO A 300 -19.96 16.77 -9.87
C PRO A 300 -21.07 16.70 -8.81
N SER A 301 -22.17 16.01 -9.10
CA SER A 301 -23.31 15.88 -8.18
C SER A 301 -23.07 14.84 -7.08
N ASN A 302 -23.71 15.03 -5.92
CA ASN A 302 -23.78 14.04 -4.84
C ASN A 302 -24.99 13.08 -4.99
N SER A 303 -25.80 13.21 -6.04
CA SER A 303 -26.95 12.32 -6.28
C SER A 303 -26.52 10.86 -6.45
N THR A 304 -27.40 9.95 -6.02
CA THR A 304 -27.27 8.53 -6.28
C THR A 304 -27.32 8.25 -7.78
N VAL A 305 -26.44 7.39 -8.26
CA VAL A 305 -26.40 6.96 -9.67
C VAL A 305 -26.69 5.47 -9.74
N LEU A 306 -27.65 5.07 -10.57
CA LEU A 306 -27.96 3.67 -10.85
C LEU A 306 -27.46 3.30 -12.24
N ILE A 307 -26.47 2.42 -12.30
CA ILE A 307 -25.87 1.94 -13.54
C ILE A 307 -26.51 0.60 -13.93
N THR A 308 -27.26 0.59 -15.03
CA THR A 308 -27.86 -0.64 -15.56
C THR A 308 -27.13 -1.12 -16.81
N GLY A 309 -27.02 -2.43 -16.98
CA GLY A 309 -26.41 -3.00 -18.17
C GLY A 309 -26.07 -4.48 -18.01
N ALA A 310 -25.93 -5.17 -19.14
CA ALA A 310 -25.60 -6.59 -19.15
C ALA A 310 -24.27 -6.87 -18.42
N SER A 311 -24.09 -8.11 -17.93
CA SER A 311 -22.84 -8.51 -17.28
C SER A 311 -21.65 -8.39 -18.25
N GLY A 312 -20.49 -7.97 -17.73
CA GLY A 312 -19.28 -7.80 -18.53
C GLY A 312 -19.23 -6.54 -19.40
N THR A 313 -20.13 -5.57 -19.23
CA THR A 313 -20.13 -4.30 -19.99
C THR A 313 -19.22 -3.20 -19.43
N GLY A 314 -18.67 -3.39 -18.23
CA GLY A 314 -17.77 -2.41 -17.59
C GLY A 314 -18.43 -1.46 -16.59
N LYS A 315 -19.52 -1.88 -15.91
CA LYS A 315 -20.24 -1.08 -14.89
C LYS A 315 -19.30 -0.49 -13.83
N GLY A 316 -18.42 -1.30 -13.27
CA GLY A 316 -17.42 -0.85 -12.29
C GLY A 316 -16.43 0.19 -12.84
N LEU A 317 -16.02 0.07 -14.10
CA LEU A 317 -15.14 1.06 -14.74
C LEU A 317 -15.84 2.43 -14.88
N LEU A 318 -17.13 2.42 -15.25
CA LEU A 318 -17.92 3.64 -15.31
C LEU A 318 -18.11 4.26 -13.91
N ALA A 319 -18.37 3.45 -12.89
CA ALA A 319 -18.49 3.92 -11.51
C ALA A 319 -17.20 4.60 -11.02
N LYS A 320 -16.03 3.98 -11.28
CA LYS A 320 -14.72 4.58 -11.02
C LYS A 320 -14.57 5.92 -11.74
N ALA A 321 -14.86 5.97 -13.04
CA ALA A 321 -14.74 7.20 -13.82
C ALA A 321 -15.63 8.34 -13.29
N ILE A 322 -16.85 8.03 -12.84
CA ILE A 322 -17.75 9.00 -12.20
C ILE A 322 -17.16 9.51 -10.87
N HIS A 323 -16.62 8.63 -10.03
CA HIS A 323 -15.99 9.02 -8.77
C HIS A 323 -14.79 9.95 -8.98
N TYR A 324 -13.84 9.57 -9.84
CA TYR A 324 -12.61 10.34 -10.08
C TYR A 324 -12.85 11.65 -10.84
N ALA A 325 -13.99 11.80 -11.50
CA ALA A 325 -14.43 13.07 -12.09
C ALA A 325 -15.25 13.95 -11.12
N SER A 326 -15.43 13.53 -9.86
CA SER A 326 -16.22 14.25 -8.86
C SER A 326 -15.38 15.10 -7.91
N PRO A 327 -15.99 16.01 -7.11
CA PRO A 327 -15.34 16.68 -5.99
C PRO A 327 -14.73 15.71 -4.96
N ARG A 328 -15.23 14.48 -4.89
CA ARG A 328 -14.74 13.42 -3.98
C ARG A 328 -13.58 12.61 -4.55
N LYS A 329 -12.97 13.00 -5.68
CA LYS A 329 -11.87 12.28 -6.35
C LYS A 329 -10.63 11.97 -5.51
N ASN A 330 -10.44 12.68 -4.40
CA ASN A 330 -9.33 12.48 -3.46
C ASN A 330 -9.76 11.75 -2.17
N LYS A 331 -11.02 11.33 -2.09
CA LYS A 331 -11.60 10.60 -0.96
C LYS A 331 -11.69 9.11 -1.33
N SER A 332 -12.05 8.26 -0.38
CA SER A 332 -12.13 6.82 -0.60
C SER A 332 -13.21 6.46 -1.62
N LEU A 333 -12.91 5.49 -2.49
CA LEU A 333 -13.88 4.75 -3.27
C LEU A 333 -13.92 3.32 -2.74
N ILE A 334 -15.03 2.94 -2.11
CA ILE A 334 -15.22 1.60 -1.57
C ILE A 334 -16.11 0.80 -2.52
N MET A 335 -15.59 -0.25 -3.14
CA MET A 335 -16.36 -1.13 -4.02
C MET A 335 -16.81 -2.39 -3.29
N VAL A 336 -18.08 -2.75 -3.44
CA VAL A 336 -18.68 -3.95 -2.85
C VAL A 336 -19.46 -4.69 -3.93
N ASN A 337 -19.20 -5.98 -4.09
CA ASN A 337 -20.00 -6.85 -4.95
C ASN A 337 -20.98 -7.62 -4.06
N CYS A 338 -22.28 -7.33 -4.21
CA CYS A 338 -23.32 -7.90 -3.34
C CYS A 338 -23.57 -9.38 -3.64
N ALA A 339 -23.32 -9.83 -4.88
CA ALA A 339 -23.53 -11.23 -5.28
C ALA A 339 -22.38 -12.16 -4.86
N ALA A 340 -21.19 -11.63 -4.58
CA ALA A 340 -19.99 -12.42 -4.27
C ALA A 340 -19.89 -12.86 -2.79
N ILE A 341 -20.68 -12.25 -1.90
CA ILE A 341 -20.58 -12.43 -0.45
C ILE A 341 -21.88 -13.06 0.06
N PRO A 342 -21.83 -14.14 0.86
CA PRO A 342 -23.01 -14.68 1.51
C PRO A 342 -23.75 -13.61 2.32
N ASP A 343 -25.07 -13.65 2.28
CA ASP A 343 -25.96 -12.61 2.79
C ASP A 343 -25.66 -12.18 4.25
N THR A 344 -25.40 -13.16 5.13
CA THR A 344 -25.05 -12.92 6.54
C THR A 344 -23.69 -12.24 6.72
N LEU A 345 -22.72 -12.54 5.86
CA LEU A 345 -21.42 -11.88 5.87
C LEU A 345 -21.53 -10.49 5.24
N LEU A 346 -22.35 -10.32 4.20
CA LEU A 346 -22.56 -9.06 3.52
C LEU A 346 -23.10 -7.99 4.48
N GLU A 347 -24.01 -8.36 5.38
CA GLU A 347 -24.49 -7.46 6.44
C GLU A 347 -23.34 -6.91 7.30
N SER A 348 -22.50 -7.83 7.79
CA SER A 348 -21.37 -7.50 8.67
C SER A 348 -20.25 -6.74 7.95
N GLU A 349 -20.07 -6.96 6.64
CA GLU A 349 -19.15 -6.18 5.81
C GLU A 349 -19.67 -4.76 5.62
N LEU A 350 -20.93 -4.60 5.19
CA LEU A 350 -21.50 -3.29 4.87
C LEU A 350 -21.60 -2.39 6.10
N PHE A 351 -22.15 -2.91 7.20
CA PHE A 351 -22.52 -2.11 8.37
C PHE A 351 -21.57 -2.27 9.56
N GLY A 352 -20.67 -3.26 9.53
CA GLY A 352 -19.81 -3.58 10.67
C GLY A 352 -20.59 -4.27 11.79
N TYR A 353 -19.89 -4.62 12.87
CA TYR A 353 -20.49 -5.26 14.04
C TYR A 353 -19.80 -4.85 15.33
N GLU A 354 -20.55 -4.88 16.44
CA GLU A 354 -20.00 -4.69 17.78
C GLU A 354 -19.45 -5.99 18.38
N GLY A 355 -18.55 -5.87 19.35
CA GLY A 355 -17.94 -7.02 20.01
C GLY A 355 -19.00 -7.95 20.64
N GLY A 356 -19.03 -9.20 20.20
CA GLY A 356 -19.99 -10.20 20.72
C GLY A 356 -21.37 -10.20 20.04
N ALA A 357 -21.55 -9.51 18.91
CA ALA A 357 -22.83 -9.45 18.19
C ALA A 357 -23.37 -10.81 17.71
N PHE A 358 -22.49 -11.79 17.44
CA PHE A 358 -22.85 -13.16 17.05
C PHE A 358 -21.76 -14.16 17.43
N THR A 359 -22.07 -15.46 17.35
CA THR A 359 -21.12 -16.55 17.63
C THR A 359 -19.94 -16.52 16.66
N GLY A 360 -18.74 -16.20 17.14
CA GLY A 360 -17.54 -16.03 16.32
C GLY A 360 -17.18 -14.58 15.99
N ALA A 361 -17.99 -13.60 16.41
CA ALA A 361 -17.66 -12.19 16.29
C ALA A 361 -16.41 -11.85 17.12
N ASN A 362 -15.49 -11.09 16.54
CA ASN A 362 -14.33 -10.59 17.27
C ASN A 362 -14.78 -9.66 18.41
N LYS A 363 -14.20 -9.81 19.60
CA LYS A 363 -14.55 -9.00 20.78
C LYS A 363 -14.28 -7.50 20.59
N SER A 364 -13.40 -7.12 19.66
CA SER A 364 -13.15 -5.71 19.31
C SER A 364 -14.16 -5.12 18.32
N GLY A 365 -15.07 -5.92 17.76
CA GLY A 365 -15.94 -5.51 16.66
C GLY A 365 -15.19 -5.36 15.33
N LYS A 366 -15.91 -4.89 14.32
CA LYS A 366 -15.40 -4.59 12.97
C LYS A 366 -16.11 -3.36 12.39
N VAL A 367 -15.34 -2.49 11.75
CA VAL A 367 -15.84 -1.30 11.04
C VAL A 367 -16.46 -1.71 9.69
N GLY A 368 -17.62 -1.15 9.36
CA GLY A 368 -18.34 -1.43 8.12
C GLY A 368 -17.82 -0.66 6.89
N LYS A 369 -18.14 -1.14 5.68
CA LYS A 369 -17.81 -0.49 4.40
C LYS A 369 -18.41 0.91 4.27
N PHE A 370 -19.61 1.15 4.83
CA PHE A 370 -20.20 2.49 4.84
C PHE A 370 -19.38 3.48 5.68
N GLU A 371 -18.86 3.06 6.84
CA GLU A 371 -17.97 3.90 7.66
C GLU A 371 -16.66 4.18 6.92
N LEU A 372 -16.07 3.18 6.26
CA LEU A 372 -14.85 3.36 5.45
C LEU A 372 -15.05 4.28 4.24
N ALA A 373 -16.29 4.39 3.75
CA ALA A 373 -16.67 5.25 2.65
C ALA A 373 -17.08 6.67 3.08
N HIS A 374 -17.00 7.01 4.38
CA HIS A 374 -17.35 8.33 4.89
C HIS A 374 -16.58 9.45 4.18
N GLU A 375 -17.28 10.52 3.78
CA GLU A 375 -16.83 11.60 2.89
C GLU A 375 -16.44 11.16 1.45
N GLY A 376 -16.47 9.86 1.18
CA GLY A 376 -16.08 9.22 -0.07
C GLY A 376 -17.27 8.76 -0.90
N THR A 377 -17.08 7.66 -1.63
CA THR A 377 -18.11 7.04 -2.48
C THR A 377 -18.14 5.54 -2.23
N ILE A 378 -19.34 4.98 -2.13
CA ILE A 378 -19.53 3.53 -2.13
C ILE A 378 -20.13 3.11 -3.47
N PHE A 379 -19.51 2.10 -4.09
CA PHE A 379 -20.02 1.44 -5.29
C PHE A 379 -20.59 0.07 -4.91
N LEU A 380 -21.89 -0.13 -5.15
CA LEU A 380 -22.61 -1.36 -4.87
C LEU A 380 -22.89 -2.07 -6.19
N ASP A 381 -22.10 -3.08 -6.52
CA ASP A 381 -22.29 -3.90 -7.72
C ASP A 381 -23.27 -5.04 -7.45
N GLU A 382 -24.01 -5.41 -8.50
CA GLU A 382 -25.10 -6.38 -8.49
C GLU A 382 -26.10 -6.18 -7.34
N ILE A 383 -26.60 -4.95 -7.18
CA ILE A 383 -27.54 -4.58 -6.10
C ILE A 383 -28.86 -5.37 -6.14
N GLY A 384 -29.23 -5.88 -7.32
CA GLY A 384 -30.41 -6.75 -7.48
C GLY A 384 -30.29 -8.09 -6.76
N ASP A 385 -29.09 -8.53 -6.37
CA ASP A 385 -28.90 -9.80 -5.66
C ASP A 385 -28.91 -9.65 -4.13
N MET A 386 -29.20 -8.44 -3.63
CA MET A 386 -29.31 -8.16 -2.20
C MET A 386 -30.67 -8.64 -1.65
N SER A 387 -30.67 -9.33 -0.50
CA SER A 387 -31.93 -9.75 0.14
C SER A 387 -32.80 -8.59 0.62
N LEU A 388 -34.10 -8.84 0.75
CA LEU A 388 -35.07 -7.85 1.24
C LEU A 388 -34.69 -7.27 2.62
N HIS A 389 -34.06 -8.06 3.49
CA HIS A 389 -33.59 -7.60 4.80
C HIS A 389 -32.50 -6.53 4.67
N LEU A 390 -31.50 -6.78 3.82
CA LEU A 390 -30.43 -5.82 3.58
C LEU A 390 -30.90 -4.59 2.81
N GLN A 391 -31.88 -4.75 1.91
CA GLN A 391 -32.53 -3.64 1.21
C GLN A 391 -33.15 -2.62 2.18
N VAL A 392 -33.76 -3.07 3.28
CA VAL A 392 -34.31 -2.17 4.33
C VAL A 392 -33.20 -1.37 5.00
N LYS A 393 -32.07 -2.01 5.35
CA LYS A 393 -30.94 -1.31 5.96
C LYS A 393 -30.29 -0.32 5.01
N LEU A 394 -30.13 -0.68 3.74
CA LEU A 394 -29.61 0.22 2.72
C LEU A 394 -30.52 1.45 2.55
N LEU A 395 -31.84 1.23 2.52
CA LEU A 395 -32.81 2.32 2.48
C LEU A 395 -32.64 3.28 3.65
N HIS A 396 -32.44 2.76 4.86
CA HIS A 396 -32.19 3.59 6.05
C HIS A 396 -30.96 4.49 5.87
N VAL A 397 -29.84 3.94 5.37
CA VAL A 397 -28.64 4.73 5.09
C VAL A 397 -28.89 5.81 4.05
N LEU A 398 -29.60 5.50 2.96
CA LEU A 398 -29.90 6.45 1.89
C LEU A 398 -30.83 7.58 2.33
N GLN A 399 -31.75 7.31 3.25
CA GLN A 399 -32.73 8.29 3.74
C GLN A 399 -32.20 9.14 4.89
N HIS A 400 -31.60 8.50 5.89
CA HIS A 400 -31.23 9.14 7.15
C HIS A 400 -29.75 9.52 7.21
N ARG A 401 -28.92 9.02 6.29
CA ARG A 401 -27.46 9.22 6.32
C ARG A 401 -26.84 8.73 7.62
N GLU A 402 -27.35 7.62 8.11
CA GLU A 402 -26.99 7.03 9.39
C GLU A 402 -26.91 5.52 9.26
N ILE A 403 -25.97 4.92 9.99
CA ILE A 403 -25.82 3.47 10.07
C ILE A 403 -25.85 3.00 11.53
N GLU A 404 -26.22 1.75 11.73
CA GLU A 404 -26.08 1.03 12.99
C GLU A 404 -25.28 -0.24 12.76
N ARG A 405 -24.31 -0.51 13.66
CA ARG A 405 -23.54 -1.75 13.60
C ARG A 405 -24.42 -2.94 13.99
N VAL A 406 -24.14 -4.11 13.41
CA VAL A 406 -24.84 -5.35 13.80
C VAL A 406 -24.61 -5.62 15.29
N GLY A 407 -25.71 -5.81 16.02
CA GLY A 407 -25.72 -6.03 17.48
C GLY A 407 -25.50 -4.78 18.33
N GLY A 408 -25.24 -3.63 17.72
CA GLY A 408 -25.11 -2.34 18.40
C GLY A 408 -26.41 -1.53 18.38
N THR A 409 -26.52 -0.58 19.29
CA THR A 409 -27.64 0.40 19.34
C THR A 409 -27.19 1.82 19.02
N ARG A 410 -25.89 2.01 18.75
CA ARG A 410 -25.33 3.31 18.46
C ARG A 410 -25.52 3.66 16.99
N VAL A 411 -26.25 4.75 16.77
CA VAL A 411 -26.40 5.39 15.46
C VAL A 411 -25.14 6.19 15.12
N LEU A 412 -24.61 6.01 13.91
CA LEU A 412 -23.42 6.69 13.40
C LEU A 412 -23.77 7.48 12.13
N PRO A 413 -23.59 8.82 12.11
CA PRO A 413 -23.83 9.62 10.92
C PRO A 413 -22.77 9.32 9.84
N VAL A 414 -23.20 9.27 8.58
CA VAL A 414 -22.35 8.94 7.44
C VAL A 414 -22.63 9.84 6.23
N ASP A 415 -21.59 10.48 5.67
CA ASP A 415 -21.70 11.24 4.42
C ASP A 415 -21.11 10.44 3.25
N VAL A 416 -21.91 9.60 2.60
CA VAL A 416 -21.47 8.72 1.51
C VAL A 416 -22.25 9.04 0.24
N ARG A 417 -21.53 9.21 -0.88
CA ARG A 417 -22.14 9.16 -2.21
C ARG A 417 -22.33 7.71 -2.63
N VAL A 418 -23.51 7.35 -3.11
CA VAL A 418 -23.82 5.99 -3.56
C VAL A 418 -23.84 5.91 -5.08
N ILE A 419 -23.13 4.94 -5.63
CA ILE A 419 -23.27 4.49 -7.02
C ILE A 419 -23.68 3.02 -6.97
N ALA A 420 -24.82 2.65 -7.51
CA ALA A 420 -25.29 1.27 -7.56
C ALA A 420 -25.24 0.74 -9.00
N ALA A 421 -25.06 -0.56 -9.16
CA ALA A 421 -25.10 -1.22 -10.45
C ALA A 421 -25.83 -2.55 -10.40
N THR A 422 -26.48 -2.92 -11.52
CA THR A 422 -27.09 -4.25 -11.67
C THR A 422 -27.25 -4.61 -13.14
N ASN A 423 -27.26 -5.92 -13.43
CA ASN A 423 -27.71 -6.48 -14.70
C ASN A 423 -29.16 -7.01 -14.68
N ARG A 424 -29.84 -7.01 -13.52
CA ARG A 424 -31.22 -7.49 -13.37
C ARG A 424 -32.23 -6.38 -13.68
N ASP A 425 -33.43 -6.79 -14.05
CA ASP A 425 -34.55 -5.88 -14.24
C ASP A 425 -35.22 -5.61 -12.88
N LEU A 426 -34.84 -4.49 -12.25
CA LEU A 426 -35.38 -4.13 -10.93
C LEU A 426 -36.89 -3.84 -10.98
N GLU A 427 -37.43 -3.41 -12.13
CA GLU A 427 -38.86 -3.14 -12.26
C GLU A 427 -39.67 -4.43 -12.25
N GLN A 428 -39.19 -5.46 -12.96
CA GLN A 428 -39.78 -6.79 -12.87
C GLN A 428 -39.63 -7.38 -11.45
N MET A 429 -38.47 -7.23 -10.82
CA MET A 429 -38.25 -7.74 -9.45
C MET A 429 -39.15 -7.07 -8.41
N MET A 430 -39.54 -5.81 -8.61
CA MET A 430 -40.55 -5.16 -7.77
C MET A 430 -41.93 -5.81 -7.92
N GLN A 431 -42.33 -6.17 -9.14
CA GLN A 431 -43.59 -6.87 -9.41
C GLN A 431 -43.60 -8.27 -8.79
N ASP A 432 -42.44 -8.93 -8.79
CA ASP A 432 -42.26 -10.29 -8.24
C ASP A 432 -42.06 -10.28 -6.71
N GLY A 433 -41.98 -9.10 -6.08
CA GLY A 433 -41.78 -8.95 -4.63
C GLY A 433 -40.35 -9.23 -4.15
N GLU A 434 -39.39 -9.33 -5.05
CA GLU A 434 -37.96 -9.60 -4.76
C GLU A 434 -37.16 -8.31 -4.49
N PHE A 435 -37.68 -7.15 -4.91
CA PHE A 435 -37.05 -5.86 -4.70
C PHE A 435 -38.05 -4.82 -4.18
N ARG A 436 -37.62 -3.98 -3.24
CA ARG A 436 -38.51 -2.97 -2.65
C ARG A 436 -38.64 -1.72 -3.51
N GLU A 437 -39.88 -1.27 -3.67
CA GLU A 437 -40.22 -0.07 -4.44
C GLU A 437 -39.64 1.22 -3.85
N ASP A 438 -39.69 1.36 -2.52
CA ASP A 438 -39.14 2.52 -1.81
C ASP A 438 -37.61 2.67 -2.00
N LEU A 439 -36.88 1.55 -2.00
CA LEU A 439 -35.45 1.52 -2.29
C LEU A 439 -35.16 1.84 -3.75
N TYR A 440 -35.91 1.27 -4.70
CA TYR A 440 -35.73 1.55 -6.12
C TYR A 440 -35.77 3.04 -6.40
N PHE A 441 -36.75 3.78 -5.87
CA PHE A 441 -36.83 5.23 -6.10
C PHE A 441 -35.68 6.03 -5.47
N ARG A 442 -35.05 5.55 -4.40
CA ARG A 442 -33.87 6.19 -3.79
C ARG A 442 -32.57 5.85 -4.53
N LEU A 443 -32.51 4.71 -5.21
CA LEU A 443 -31.38 4.33 -6.05
C LEU A 443 -31.48 4.96 -7.45
N ASN A 444 -32.66 4.93 -8.06
CA ASN A 444 -32.92 5.38 -9.42
C ASN A 444 -33.09 6.90 -9.55
N VAL A 445 -32.27 7.68 -8.84
CA VAL A 445 -32.29 9.15 -8.93
C VAL A 445 -31.68 9.62 -10.25
N ILE A 446 -30.56 9.00 -10.66
CA ILE A 446 -29.93 9.24 -11.95
C ILE A 446 -29.64 7.88 -12.62
N PRO A 447 -30.52 7.41 -13.52
CA PRO A 447 -30.28 6.19 -14.29
C PRO A 447 -29.21 6.41 -15.36
N ILE A 448 -28.28 5.48 -15.48
CA ILE A 448 -27.32 5.41 -16.58
C ILE A 448 -27.32 3.98 -17.14
N LYS A 449 -27.73 3.81 -18.39
CA LYS A 449 -27.70 2.51 -19.07
C LYS A 449 -26.42 2.36 -19.90
N ILE A 450 -25.63 1.34 -19.62
CA ILE A 450 -24.46 0.98 -20.44
C ILE A 450 -24.93 0.10 -21.61
N PRO A 451 -24.60 0.47 -22.87
CA PRO A 451 -24.91 -0.37 -24.01
C PRO A 451 -24.09 -1.66 -23.98
N SER A 452 -24.75 -2.76 -24.31
CA SER A 452 -24.11 -4.04 -24.60
C SER A 452 -23.13 -3.91 -25.77
N LEU A 453 -22.16 -4.82 -25.88
CA LEU A 453 -21.18 -4.80 -26.97
C LEU A 453 -21.85 -4.99 -28.34
N PHE A 454 -22.92 -5.80 -28.41
CA PHE A 454 -23.75 -5.97 -29.61
C PHE A 454 -24.37 -4.66 -30.12
N GLU A 455 -24.69 -3.74 -29.21
CA GLU A 455 -25.28 -2.44 -29.55
C GLU A 455 -24.27 -1.40 -30.04
N ARG A 456 -22.97 -1.70 -29.94
CA ARG A 456 -21.83 -0.84 -30.31
C ARG A 456 -20.73 -1.61 -31.06
N LYS A 457 -21.12 -2.36 -32.10
CA LYS A 457 -20.20 -3.22 -32.87
C LYS A 457 -19.01 -2.48 -33.47
N GLU A 458 -19.18 -1.20 -33.80
CA GLU A 458 -18.14 -0.30 -34.30
C GLU A 458 -16.93 -0.19 -33.34
N ASP A 459 -17.15 -0.41 -32.04
CA ASP A 459 -16.10 -0.35 -31.01
C ASP A 459 -15.33 -1.67 -30.86
N ILE A 460 -15.81 -2.79 -31.44
CA ILE A 460 -15.21 -4.13 -31.28
C ILE A 460 -13.75 -4.15 -31.78
N PRO A 461 -13.40 -3.65 -32.98
CA PRO A 461 -12.02 -3.68 -33.44
C PRO A 461 -11.05 -2.95 -32.50
N LEU A 462 -11.45 -1.78 -31.98
CA LEU A 462 -10.66 -1.03 -31.01
C LEU A 462 -10.43 -1.83 -29.73
N LEU A 463 -11.48 -2.46 -29.21
CA LEU A 463 -11.42 -3.28 -27.99
C LEU A 463 -10.53 -4.52 -28.20
N LEU A 464 -10.62 -5.17 -29.36
CA LEU A 464 -9.79 -6.33 -29.71
C LEU A 464 -8.31 -5.97 -29.76
N HIS A 465 -7.95 -4.86 -30.43
CA HIS A 465 -6.56 -4.41 -30.50
C HIS A 465 -6.00 -4.01 -29.14
N HIS A 466 -6.79 -3.34 -28.32
CA HIS A 466 -6.38 -3.00 -26.96
C HIS A 466 -6.16 -4.25 -26.09
N ALA A 467 -7.08 -5.22 -26.14
CA ALA A 467 -6.91 -6.49 -25.44
C ALA A 467 -5.68 -7.25 -25.95
N LEU A 468 -5.42 -7.24 -27.26
CA LEU A 468 -4.25 -7.88 -27.86
C LEU A 468 -2.94 -7.29 -27.31
N GLN A 469 -2.81 -5.97 -27.27
CA GLN A 469 -1.64 -5.30 -26.71
C GLN A 469 -1.45 -5.66 -25.23
N LYS A 470 -2.50 -5.56 -24.43
CA LYS A 470 -2.49 -5.93 -23.01
C LYS A 470 -1.97 -7.36 -22.79
N TYR A 471 -2.45 -8.33 -23.56
CA TYR A 471 -2.05 -9.73 -23.39
C TYR A 471 -0.69 -10.07 -24.03
N ASN A 472 -0.27 -9.35 -25.08
CA ASN A 472 1.11 -9.43 -25.59
C ASN A 472 2.11 -9.04 -24.51
N ASP A 473 1.88 -7.92 -23.82
CA ASP A 473 2.78 -7.41 -22.77
C ASP A 473 2.81 -8.37 -21.56
N LEU A 474 1.65 -8.90 -21.15
CA LEU A 474 1.54 -9.82 -20.02
C LEU A 474 2.19 -11.19 -20.29
N ILE A 475 2.07 -11.70 -21.52
CA ILE A 475 2.53 -13.06 -21.89
C ILE A 475 3.95 -13.02 -22.50
N GLY A 476 4.44 -11.84 -22.88
CA GLY A 476 5.73 -11.66 -23.53
C GLY A 476 5.74 -12.07 -25.01
N LYS A 477 4.60 -11.92 -25.70
CA LYS A 477 4.47 -12.18 -27.15
C LYS A 477 4.44 -10.87 -27.95
N GLN A 478 4.68 -10.98 -29.26
CA GLN A 478 4.75 -9.84 -30.19
C GLN A 478 3.78 -10.01 -31.37
N ILE A 479 2.54 -10.39 -31.08
CA ILE A 479 1.52 -10.59 -32.11
C ILE A 479 1.03 -9.22 -32.61
N ARG A 480 1.11 -8.98 -33.93
CA ARG A 480 0.88 -7.67 -34.54
C ARG A 480 -0.59 -7.31 -34.74
N GLY A 481 -1.49 -8.30 -34.77
CA GLY A 481 -2.89 -8.07 -35.09
C GLY A 481 -3.69 -9.35 -35.30
N PHE A 482 -4.77 -9.22 -36.06
CA PHE A 482 -5.68 -10.30 -36.43
C PHE A 482 -5.67 -10.47 -37.95
N GLU A 483 -5.81 -11.70 -38.43
CA GLU A 483 -6.13 -11.95 -39.82
C GLU A 483 -7.53 -11.40 -40.17
N GLN A 484 -7.77 -11.09 -41.45
CA GLN A 484 -9.04 -10.52 -41.90
C GLN A 484 -10.23 -11.42 -41.55
N GLU A 485 -10.14 -12.72 -41.84
CA GLU A 485 -11.21 -13.68 -41.52
C GLU A 485 -11.48 -13.79 -40.01
N ALA A 486 -10.43 -13.70 -39.20
CA ALA A 486 -10.53 -13.70 -37.74
C ALA A 486 -11.23 -12.43 -37.24
N MET A 487 -10.86 -11.26 -37.78
CA MET A 487 -11.49 -9.98 -37.43
C MET A 487 -12.98 -9.95 -37.82
N GLU A 488 -13.33 -10.37 -39.04
CA GLU A 488 -14.73 -10.43 -39.50
C GLU A 488 -15.59 -11.35 -38.62
N LEU A 489 -15.04 -12.50 -38.22
CA LEU A 489 -15.67 -13.44 -37.30
C LEU A 489 -15.93 -12.79 -35.92
N LEU A 490 -14.93 -12.11 -35.37
CA LEU A 490 -15.00 -11.49 -34.04
C LEU A 490 -15.97 -10.29 -34.03
N VAL A 491 -16.01 -9.48 -35.09
CA VAL A 491 -16.93 -8.32 -35.21
C VAL A 491 -18.38 -8.76 -35.37
N SER A 492 -18.64 -9.86 -36.07
CA SER A 492 -19.99 -10.37 -36.32
C SER A 492 -20.58 -11.17 -35.16
N TYR A 493 -19.75 -11.65 -34.22
CA TYR A 493 -20.20 -12.36 -33.05
C TYR A 493 -21.05 -11.48 -32.11
N GLN A 494 -22.01 -12.10 -31.41
CA GLN A 494 -22.97 -11.35 -30.58
C GLN A 494 -22.41 -10.90 -29.23
N TRP A 495 -21.35 -11.54 -28.74
CA TRP A 495 -20.72 -11.26 -27.44
C TRP A 495 -21.69 -11.25 -26.25
N PRO A 496 -22.38 -12.38 -25.95
CA PRO A 496 -23.29 -12.47 -24.81
C PRO A 496 -22.65 -12.11 -23.45
N GLY A 497 -21.35 -12.34 -23.27
CA GLY A 497 -20.59 -11.94 -22.08
C GLY A 497 -19.86 -10.59 -22.24
N ASN A 498 -20.19 -9.82 -23.28
CA ASN A 498 -19.69 -8.47 -23.56
C ASN A 498 -18.14 -8.38 -23.55
N ILE A 499 -17.58 -7.34 -22.94
CA ILE A 499 -16.14 -7.07 -22.95
C ILE A 499 -15.37 -8.17 -22.22
N ARG A 500 -15.91 -8.71 -21.11
CA ARG A 500 -15.27 -9.81 -20.36
C ARG A 500 -15.07 -11.04 -21.25
N GLU A 501 -16.06 -11.34 -22.08
CA GLU A 501 -15.95 -12.45 -23.03
C GLU A 501 -14.94 -12.20 -24.14
N LEU A 502 -14.89 -10.96 -24.64
CA LEU A 502 -13.95 -10.50 -25.65
C LEU A 502 -12.51 -10.59 -25.15
N GLU A 503 -12.23 -10.05 -23.96
CA GLU A 503 -10.90 -10.13 -23.35
C GLU A 503 -10.45 -11.60 -23.19
N ASN A 504 -11.31 -12.47 -22.63
CA ASN A 504 -11.00 -13.89 -22.47
C ASN A 504 -10.75 -14.60 -23.82
N ALA A 505 -11.45 -14.19 -24.88
CA ALA A 505 -11.26 -14.76 -26.21
C ALA A 505 -9.91 -14.34 -26.82
N VAL A 506 -9.50 -13.09 -26.62
CA VAL A 506 -8.19 -12.59 -27.08
C VAL A 506 -7.06 -13.20 -26.25
N GLU A 507 -7.22 -13.32 -24.93
CA GLU A 507 -6.25 -14.01 -24.06
C GLU A 507 -5.97 -15.44 -24.53
N TYR A 508 -7.04 -16.20 -24.79
CA TYR A 508 -6.95 -17.55 -25.33
C TYR A 508 -6.19 -17.57 -26.67
N ALA A 509 -6.55 -16.66 -27.58
CA ALA A 509 -5.94 -16.58 -28.90
C ALA A 509 -4.45 -16.22 -28.82
N VAL A 510 -4.06 -15.26 -27.98
CA VAL A 510 -2.65 -14.90 -27.76
C VAL A 510 -1.86 -16.09 -27.20
N ASN A 511 -2.43 -16.86 -26.26
CA ASN A 511 -1.74 -18.03 -25.71
C ASN A 511 -1.43 -19.10 -26.75
N ILE A 512 -2.39 -19.39 -27.63
CA ILE A 512 -2.30 -20.52 -28.57
C ILE A 512 -1.67 -20.13 -29.91
N GLU A 513 -1.77 -18.86 -30.32
CA GLU A 513 -1.23 -18.42 -31.59
C GLU A 513 0.29 -18.53 -31.63
N THR A 514 0.80 -19.04 -32.75
CA THR A 514 2.22 -19.24 -33.03
C THR A 514 2.74 -18.26 -34.08
N ASN A 515 1.86 -17.62 -34.83
CA ASN A 515 2.20 -16.68 -35.89
C ASN A 515 2.15 -15.23 -35.41
N ASP A 516 2.57 -14.32 -36.29
CA ASP A 516 2.55 -12.87 -36.02
C ASP A 516 1.14 -12.25 -36.04
N LEU A 517 0.12 -12.98 -36.50
CA LEU A 517 -1.27 -12.54 -36.56
C LEU A 517 -2.17 -13.64 -35.97
N ILE A 518 -3.20 -13.23 -35.22
CA ILE A 518 -4.23 -14.14 -34.72
C ILE A 518 -5.06 -14.65 -35.90
N SER A 519 -4.94 -15.95 -36.14
CA SER A 519 -5.67 -16.68 -37.16
C SER A 519 -7.04 -17.15 -36.66
N LYS A 520 -7.90 -17.55 -37.59
CA LYS A 520 -9.23 -18.09 -37.28
C LYS A 520 -9.16 -19.36 -36.41
N GLN A 521 -8.11 -20.17 -36.55
CA GLN A 521 -7.92 -21.42 -35.80
C GLN A 521 -7.59 -21.17 -34.33
N SER A 522 -6.99 -20.02 -34.02
CA SER A 522 -6.64 -19.61 -32.66
C SER A 522 -7.80 -19.01 -31.87
N ILE A 523 -8.97 -18.81 -32.50
CA ILE A 523 -10.17 -18.30 -31.83
C ILE A 523 -10.90 -19.43 -31.08
N PRO A 524 -11.44 -19.17 -29.87
CA PRO A 524 -12.20 -20.18 -29.13
C PRO A 524 -13.31 -20.87 -29.94
N GLY A 525 -13.35 -22.20 -29.89
CA GLY A 525 -14.29 -23.03 -30.67
C GLY A 525 -15.77 -22.67 -30.53
N ARG A 526 -16.19 -22.07 -29.41
CA ARG A 526 -17.57 -21.59 -29.21
C ARG A 526 -17.96 -20.45 -30.16
N ILE A 527 -17.02 -19.54 -30.45
CA ILE A 527 -17.22 -18.41 -31.38
C ILE A 527 -17.27 -18.96 -32.81
N LEU A 528 -16.39 -19.92 -33.13
CA LEU A 528 -16.37 -20.61 -34.43
C LEU A 528 -17.67 -21.38 -34.73
N ARG A 529 -18.26 -22.04 -33.72
CA ARG A 529 -19.51 -22.80 -33.85
C ARG A 529 -20.74 -21.89 -34.05
N SER A 530 -20.75 -20.72 -33.42
CA SER A 530 -21.83 -19.74 -33.58
C SER A 530 -21.96 -19.24 -35.02
N HIS A 531 -20.85 -19.17 -35.74
CA HIS A 531 -20.82 -18.75 -37.15
C HIS A 531 -21.22 -19.87 -38.11
N LYS A 532 -20.83 -21.13 -37.82
CA LYS A 532 -21.29 -22.31 -38.57
C LYS A 532 -22.81 -22.52 -38.52
N GLY A 533 -23.49 -22.03 -37.48
CA GLY A 533 -24.97 -22.04 -37.40
C GLY A 533 -25.63 -21.05 -38.36
N LEU A 534 -24.96 -19.94 -38.69
CA LEU A 534 -25.42 -18.93 -39.66
C LEU A 534 -25.07 -19.32 -41.10
N GLU A 535 -23.95 -20.02 -41.32
CA GLU A 535 -23.52 -20.44 -42.67
C GLU A 535 -24.09 -21.79 -43.16
N SER A 536 -24.85 -22.56 -42.36
CA SER A 536 -25.27 -23.92 -42.75
C SER A 536 -26.77 -24.20 -42.88
N THR A 537 -27.64 -23.18 -42.82
CA THR A 537 -29.05 -23.38 -43.19
C THR A 537 -29.54 -22.26 -44.10
N SER A 538 -29.80 -22.58 -45.36
CA SER A 538 -30.58 -21.68 -46.22
C SER A 538 -31.93 -21.38 -45.54
N LEU A 539 -32.54 -20.23 -45.82
CA LEU A 539 -33.89 -19.89 -45.35
C LEU A 539 -34.87 -21.06 -45.54
N LYS A 540 -34.71 -21.79 -46.66
CA LYS A 540 -35.45 -23.01 -46.97
C LYS A 540 -35.28 -24.10 -45.89
N LYS A 541 -34.05 -24.40 -45.45
CA LYS A 541 -33.79 -25.37 -44.37
C LYS A 541 -34.32 -24.92 -43.01
N GLN A 542 -34.29 -23.62 -42.70
CA GLN A 542 -34.83 -23.09 -41.44
C GLN A 542 -36.36 -23.18 -41.42
N LEU A 543 -37.01 -22.83 -42.53
CA LEU A 543 -38.46 -23.01 -42.70
C LEU A 543 -38.85 -24.49 -42.64
N GLU A 544 -38.08 -25.38 -43.28
CA GLU A 544 -38.30 -26.83 -43.21
C GLU A 544 -38.13 -27.39 -41.79
N ALA A 545 -37.15 -26.91 -41.02
CA ALA A 545 -36.95 -27.31 -39.62
C ALA A 545 -38.09 -26.83 -38.70
N TYR A 546 -38.54 -25.59 -38.88
CA TYR A 546 -39.65 -25.01 -38.12
C TYR A 546 -40.98 -25.69 -38.49
N GLU A 547 -41.22 -25.92 -39.79
CA GLU A 547 -42.37 -26.68 -40.31
C GLU A 547 -42.36 -28.11 -39.74
N LYS A 548 -41.20 -28.78 -39.73
CA LYS A 548 -41.04 -30.11 -39.13
C LYS A 548 -41.39 -30.11 -37.65
N GLN A 549 -40.93 -29.12 -36.89
CA GLN A 549 -41.20 -29.01 -35.45
C GLN A 549 -42.71 -28.83 -35.18
N ILE A 550 -43.38 -27.95 -35.91
CA ILE A 550 -44.83 -27.70 -35.76
C ILE A 550 -45.63 -28.95 -36.09
N ILE A 551 -45.35 -29.60 -37.23
CA ILE A 551 -46.06 -30.82 -37.66
C ILE A 551 -45.81 -31.96 -36.66
N THR A 552 -44.56 -32.14 -36.20
CA THR A 552 -44.22 -33.20 -35.24
C THR A 552 -44.92 -32.98 -33.91
N LYS A 553 -44.96 -31.75 -33.39
CA LYS A 553 -45.67 -31.41 -32.15
C LYS A 553 -47.16 -31.77 -32.23
N HIS A 554 -47.85 -31.35 -33.29
CA HIS A 554 -49.28 -31.62 -33.45
C HIS A 554 -49.59 -33.11 -33.63
N LEU A 555 -48.70 -33.86 -34.31
CA LEU A 555 -48.82 -35.32 -34.44
C LEU A 555 -48.54 -36.06 -33.12
N GLN A 556 -47.61 -35.57 -32.30
CA GLN A 556 -47.36 -36.12 -30.96
C GLN A 556 -48.56 -35.90 -30.02
N GLU A 557 -49.19 -34.73 -30.08
CA GLU A 557 -50.34 -34.38 -29.22
C GLU A 557 -51.65 -35.06 -29.65
N ASN A 558 -51.83 -35.39 -30.94
CA ASN A 558 -53.09 -35.92 -31.46
C ASN A 558 -53.03 -37.37 -31.97
N GLY A 559 -51.83 -37.95 -32.16
CA GLY A 559 -51.65 -39.31 -32.67
C GLY A 559 -51.26 -39.38 -34.16
N TYR A 560 -50.90 -40.60 -34.60
CA TYR A 560 -50.36 -40.86 -35.95
C TYR A 560 -51.30 -41.69 -36.84
N SER A 561 -52.53 -42.00 -36.40
CA SER A 561 -53.49 -42.77 -37.18
C SER A 561 -54.02 -41.98 -38.39
N VAL A 562 -54.74 -42.65 -39.28
CA VAL A 562 -55.36 -41.99 -40.45
C VAL A 562 -56.34 -40.90 -40.01
N GLN A 563 -57.12 -41.14 -38.95
CA GLN A 563 -58.06 -40.16 -38.43
C GLN A 563 -57.35 -38.98 -37.75
N ASP A 564 -56.26 -39.23 -37.02
CA ASP A 564 -55.49 -38.19 -36.33
C ASP A 564 -54.80 -37.23 -37.30
N LYS A 565 -54.25 -37.75 -38.40
CA LYS A 565 -53.61 -36.94 -39.44
C LYS A 565 -54.59 -36.02 -40.15
N ARG A 566 -55.86 -36.43 -40.33
CA ARG A 566 -56.91 -35.54 -40.84
C ARG A 566 -57.18 -34.38 -39.89
N LYS A 567 -57.25 -34.67 -38.60
CA LYS A 567 -57.46 -33.67 -37.55
C LYS A 567 -56.28 -32.68 -37.48
N VAL A 568 -55.05 -33.18 -37.56
CA VAL A 568 -53.84 -32.34 -37.58
C VAL A 568 -53.78 -31.46 -38.84
N ALA A 569 -54.16 -31.98 -40.01
CA ALA A 569 -54.22 -31.19 -41.24
C ALA A 569 -55.22 -30.02 -41.12
N ALA A 570 -56.40 -30.29 -40.56
CA ALA A 570 -57.42 -29.27 -40.29
C ALA A 570 -56.95 -28.22 -39.26
N MET A 571 -56.30 -28.64 -38.18
CA MET A 571 -55.75 -27.73 -37.15
C MET A 571 -54.64 -26.81 -37.71
N LEU A 572 -53.81 -27.34 -38.61
CA LEU A 572 -52.73 -26.60 -39.25
C LEU A 572 -53.19 -25.77 -40.46
N GLY A 573 -54.48 -25.86 -40.85
CA GLY A 573 -55.04 -25.12 -41.99
C GLY A 573 -54.50 -25.56 -43.35
N ILE A 574 -54.06 -26.82 -43.49
CA ILE A 574 -53.49 -27.37 -44.73
C ILE A 574 -54.29 -28.58 -45.22
N SER A 575 -54.19 -28.92 -46.52
CA SER A 575 -54.83 -30.13 -47.04
C SER A 575 -54.16 -31.41 -46.51
N GLU A 576 -54.93 -32.50 -46.40
CA GLU A 576 -54.40 -33.82 -46.03
C GLU A 576 -53.22 -34.20 -46.96
N SER A 577 -53.38 -34.02 -48.27
CA SER A 577 -52.34 -34.30 -49.26
C SER A 577 -51.04 -33.52 -49.01
N THR A 578 -51.14 -32.26 -48.55
CA THR A 578 -49.98 -31.43 -48.20
C THR A 578 -49.30 -31.93 -46.94
N LEU A 579 -50.08 -32.30 -45.90
CA LEU A 579 -49.54 -32.86 -44.67
C LEU A 579 -48.80 -34.19 -44.94
N TYR A 580 -49.40 -35.11 -45.72
CA TYR A 580 -48.75 -36.38 -46.07
C TYR A 580 -47.47 -36.18 -46.89
N ARG A 581 -47.47 -35.22 -47.83
CA ARG A 581 -46.28 -34.85 -48.60
C ARG A 581 -45.17 -34.34 -47.68
N ARG A 582 -45.50 -33.42 -46.76
CA ARG A 582 -44.54 -32.84 -45.81
C ARG A 582 -44.00 -33.83 -44.79
N ILE A 583 -44.83 -34.73 -44.27
CA ILE A 583 -44.37 -35.82 -43.38
C ILE A 583 -43.30 -36.66 -44.06
N ARG A 584 -43.47 -36.95 -45.36
CA ARG A 584 -42.51 -37.74 -46.16
C ARG A 584 -41.25 -36.95 -46.48
N GLU A 585 -41.40 -35.71 -46.98
CA GLU A 585 -40.27 -34.84 -47.34
C GLU A 585 -39.39 -34.46 -46.14
N LEU A 586 -40.01 -34.23 -44.97
CA LEU A 586 -39.32 -33.84 -43.75
C LEU A 586 -38.84 -35.04 -42.92
N GLY A 587 -39.12 -36.28 -43.36
CA GLY A 587 -38.72 -37.51 -42.67
C GLY A 587 -39.27 -37.58 -41.24
N ILE A 588 -40.57 -37.34 -41.07
CA ILE A 588 -41.26 -37.46 -39.78
C ILE A 588 -41.72 -38.92 -39.63
N VAL A 589 -41.06 -39.65 -38.73
CA VAL A 589 -41.32 -41.07 -38.45
C VAL A 589 -41.95 -41.18 -37.07
N LYS A 590 -42.77 -42.21 -36.87
CA LYS A 590 -43.48 -42.47 -35.61
C LYS A 590 -42.50 -42.81 -34.48
#